data_AF-A0A3C2AJD2-F1
#
_entry.id   AF-A0A3C2AJD2-F1
#
_cell.length_a   1.000
_cell.length_b   1.000
_cell.length_c   1.000
_cell.angle_alpha   90.00
_cell.angle_beta   90.00
_cell.angle_gamma   90.00
#
_symmetry.space_group_name_H-M   'P 1'
#
loop_
_entity.id
_entity.type
_entity.pdbx_description
1 polymer ?
#
loop_
_entity_poly.entity_id
_entity_poly.type
_entity_poly.pdbx_seq_one_letter_code
_entity_poly.pdbx_strand_id
1 'polypeptide(L)'
;MLTKKKQTPTGFATPKFNVLEHNEGFEFSERSLGILAAIWIAVAALIYYLLQSTLITLLDASRWYILFGLIGFSLAFLFREQFQLSLLDGLYINVFVTGPLCILLLLGLNRIDSATYTEQYKIESYEANGGKYVIELEDNAYEEFWRIRNVSYDSRPAQMHDIEFTFSDGLFGYKVLKETRLYRP
;
A
#
# COMPACT_ATOMS: atom_id res chain seq x y z
N MET A 1 -52.16 44.79 53.40
CA MET A 1 -52.04 43.66 52.47
C MET A 1 -50.71 43.76 51.74
N LEU A 2 -49.88 42.73 51.87
CA LEU A 2 -48.46 42.68 51.49
C LEU A 2 -48.26 42.66 49.97
N THR A 3 -47.48 43.60 49.46
CA THR A 3 -46.87 43.60 48.13
C THR A 3 -45.70 42.60 48.08
N LYS A 4 -45.85 41.48 47.37
CA LYS A 4 -44.73 40.59 47.02
C LYS A 4 -43.97 41.15 45.82
N LYS A 5 -42.82 41.80 46.04
CA LYS A 5 -41.79 41.97 44.99
C LYS A 5 -40.95 40.68 44.92
N LYS A 6 -40.93 40.04 43.75
CA LYS A 6 -40.02 38.94 43.42
C LYS A 6 -38.58 39.43 43.49
N GLN A 7 -37.76 38.82 44.35
CA GLN A 7 -36.30 38.87 44.25
C GLN A 7 -35.86 37.83 43.20
N THR A 8 -35.17 38.29 42.17
CA THR A 8 -34.41 37.44 41.25
C THR A 8 -33.00 37.29 41.83
N PRO A 9 -32.48 36.07 42.08
CA PRO A 9 -31.11 35.92 42.53
C PRO A 9 -30.14 36.19 41.38
N THR A 10 -29.18 37.04 41.70
CA THR A 10 -27.99 37.41 40.95
C THR A 10 -27.03 36.22 40.76
N GLY A 11 -26.51 36.10 39.53
CA GLY A 11 -25.11 35.77 39.29
C GLY A 11 -24.70 34.31 39.45
N PHE A 12 -24.86 33.52 38.39
CA PHE A 12 -23.87 32.49 38.08
C PHE A 12 -22.85 33.11 37.12
N ALA A 13 -21.67 33.43 37.65
CA ALA A 13 -20.50 33.72 36.83
C ALA A 13 -20.14 32.43 36.09
N THR A 14 -20.42 32.38 34.80
CA THR A 14 -19.83 31.36 33.94
C THR A 14 -18.33 31.59 33.90
N PRO A 15 -17.49 30.58 34.20
CA PRO A 15 -16.07 30.71 33.95
C PRO A 15 -15.91 30.94 32.45
N LYS A 16 -15.36 32.11 32.08
CA LYS A 16 -14.84 32.32 30.73
C LYS A 16 -13.67 31.35 30.57
N PHE A 17 -13.96 30.16 30.06
CA PHE A 17 -12.95 29.32 29.43
C PHE A 17 -12.44 30.13 28.25
N ASN A 18 -11.33 30.83 28.45
CA ASN A 18 -10.47 31.23 27.35
C ASN A 18 -9.92 29.92 26.77
N VAL A 19 -10.71 29.31 25.89
CA VAL A 19 -10.18 28.36 24.92
C VAL A 19 -9.26 29.21 24.06
N LEU A 20 -7.97 29.23 24.43
CA LEU A 20 -6.93 29.58 23.48
C LEU A 20 -6.98 28.46 22.43
N GLU A 21 -7.87 28.61 21.46
CA GLU A 21 -7.75 27.94 20.16
C GLU A 21 -6.51 28.52 19.49
N HIS A 22 -5.34 28.15 20.00
CA HIS A 22 -4.14 28.18 19.20
C HIS A 22 -4.13 26.88 18.39
N ASN A 23 -5.11 26.77 17.51
CA ASN A 23 -5.05 25.87 16.37
C ASN A 23 -4.07 26.55 15.40
N GLU A 24 -2.76 26.45 15.69
CA GLU A 24 -1.78 26.45 14.59
C GLU A 24 -1.90 25.09 13.88
N GLY A 25 -3.08 24.87 13.30
CA GLY A 25 -3.25 23.84 12.30
C GLY A 25 -2.26 24.17 11.22
N PHE A 26 -1.41 23.21 10.90
CA PHE A 26 -0.41 23.30 9.84
C PHE A 26 -1.16 23.68 8.54
N GLU A 27 -1.24 24.98 8.21
CA GLU A 27 -1.94 25.46 7.02
C GLU A 27 -1.10 25.07 5.80
N PHE A 28 -1.32 23.86 5.32
CA PHE A 28 -0.78 23.44 4.04
C PHE A 28 -1.41 24.30 2.95
N SER A 29 -0.60 25.15 2.32
CA SER A 29 -0.98 25.84 1.08
C SER A 29 -1.54 24.83 0.06
N GLU A 30 -2.49 25.24 -0.79
CA GLU A 30 -3.03 24.37 -1.85
C GLU A 30 -1.93 23.77 -2.73
N ARG A 31 -0.84 24.53 -2.95
CA ARG A 31 0.35 24.05 -3.67
C ARG A 31 1.02 22.89 -2.96
N SER A 32 1.20 22.97 -1.64
CA SER A 32 1.81 21.90 -0.86
C SER A 32 0.92 20.65 -0.76
N LEU A 33 -0.41 20.81 -0.70
CA LEU A 33 -1.34 19.68 -0.80
C LEU A 33 -1.22 18.99 -2.17
N GLY A 34 -1.15 19.76 -3.26
CA GLY A 34 -0.94 19.23 -4.60
C GLY A 34 0.36 18.43 -4.74
N ILE A 35 1.46 18.92 -4.16
CA ILE A 35 2.75 18.22 -4.15
C ILE A 35 2.65 16.90 -3.37
N LEU A 36 2.06 16.92 -2.17
CA LEU A 36 1.89 15.72 -1.35
C LEU A 36 1.05 14.66 -2.05
N ALA A 37 -0.05 15.06 -2.70
CA ALA A 37 -0.89 14.17 -3.48
C ALA A 37 -0.11 13.54 -4.65
N ALA A 38 0.68 14.33 -5.37
CA ALA A 38 1.52 13.83 -6.47
C ALA A 38 2.57 12.82 -5.99
N ILE A 39 3.22 13.09 -4.85
CA ILE A 39 4.18 12.16 -4.22
C ILE A 39 3.47 10.86 -3.85
N TRP A 40 2.30 10.94 -3.23
CA TRP A 40 1.54 9.76 -2.82
C TRP A 40 1.14 8.89 -4.02
N ILE A 41 0.67 9.51 -5.11
CA ILE A 41 0.35 8.81 -6.37
C ILE A 41 1.59 8.14 -6.94
N ALA A 42 2.74 8.83 -6.95
CA ALA A 42 3.99 8.26 -7.43
C ALA A 42 4.43 7.04 -6.59
N VAL A 43 4.32 7.12 -5.27
CA VAL A 43 4.61 6.00 -4.36
C VAL A 43 3.67 4.83 -4.63
N ALA A 44 2.37 5.06 -4.75
CA ALA A 44 1.40 4.02 -5.07
C ALA A 44 1.68 3.35 -6.43
N ALA A 45 2.04 4.14 -7.44
CA ALA A 45 2.42 3.62 -8.76
C ALA A 45 3.69 2.77 -8.72
N LEU A 46 4.70 3.19 -7.95
CA LEU A 46 5.93 2.42 -7.75
C LEU A 46 5.67 1.11 -7.02
N ILE A 47 4.86 1.12 -5.95
CA ILE A 47 4.44 -0.10 -5.24
C ILE A 47 3.75 -1.06 -6.22
N TYR A 48 2.80 -0.55 -7.00
CA TYR A 48 2.09 -1.34 -8.00
C TYR A 48 3.07 -1.96 -9.00
N TYR A 49 3.99 -1.16 -9.56
CA TYR A 49 5.02 -1.63 -10.49
C TYR A 49 5.89 -2.75 -9.88
N LEU A 50 6.34 -2.58 -8.64
CA LEU A 50 7.17 -3.59 -7.97
C LEU A 50 6.39 -4.88 -7.66
N LEU A 51 5.13 -4.76 -7.25
CA LEU A 51 4.24 -5.90 -7.00
C LEU A 51 4.01 -6.73 -8.27
N GLN A 52 3.94 -6.11 -9.45
CA GLN A 52 3.77 -6.86 -10.71
C GLN A 52 4.93 -7.82 -10.99
N SER A 53 6.15 -7.47 -10.56
CA SER A 53 7.33 -8.32 -10.73
C SER A 53 7.66 -9.21 -9.52
N THR A 54 7.11 -8.93 -8.33
CA THR A 54 7.45 -9.68 -7.11
C THR A 54 6.38 -10.72 -6.82
N LEU A 55 6.81 -11.97 -6.60
CA LEU A 55 5.93 -13.08 -6.22
C LEU A 55 5.65 -13.01 -4.72
N ILE A 56 4.80 -12.06 -4.36
CA ILE A 56 4.24 -11.90 -3.02
C ILE A 56 2.71 -11.94 -3.13
N THR A 57 2.08 -12.78 -2.32
CA THR A 57 0.61 -12.88 -2.29
C THR A 57 0.01 -11.58 -1.78
N LEU A 58 -1.23 -11.27 -2.16
CA LEU A 58 -1.93 -10.10 -1.63
C LEU A 58 -2.07 -10.21 -0.10
N LEU A 59 -2.26 -11.43 0.40
CA LEU A 59 -2.33 -11.71 1.84
C LEU A 59 -1.03 -11.36 2.55
N ASP A 60 0.13 -11.80 2.04
CA ASP A 60 1.43 -11.49 2.66
C ASP A 60 1.76 -10.00 2.58
N ALA A 61 1.47 -9.35 1.46
CA ALA A 61 1.62 -7.90 1.35
C ALA A 61 0.74 -7.16 2.39
N SER A 62 -0.50 -7.63 2.62
CA SER A 62 -1.38 -7.05 3.64
C SER A 62 -0.86 -7.25 5.06
N ARG A 63 -0.26 -8.41 5.37
CA ARG A 63 0.35 -8.70 6.67
C ARG A 63 1.50 -7.75 6.97
N TRP A 64 2.38 -7.52 5.99
CA TRP A 64 3.46 -6.53 6.11
C TRP A 64 2.91 -5.12 6.29
N TYR A 65 1.88 -4.75 5.55
CA TYR A 65 1.28 -3.41 5.67
C TYR A 65 0.69 -3.18 7.06
N ILE A 66 -0.03 -4.17 7.60
CA ILE A 66 -0.56 -4.11 8.97
C ILE A 66 0.58 -4.04 9.99
N LEU A 67 1.63 -4.85 9.82
CA LEU A 67 2.78 -4.85 10.74
C LEU A 67 3.48 -3.47 10.77
N PHE A 68 3.79 -2.90 9.60
CA PHE A 68 4.37 -1.56 9.51
C PHE A 68 3.42 -0.50 10.04
N GLY A 69 2.12 -0.66 9.80
CA GLY A 69 1.07 0.14 10.41
C GLY A 69 1.14 0.09 11.94
N LEU A 70 1.15 -1.09 12.56
CA LEU A 70 1.18 -1.19 14.02
C LEU A 70 2.47 -0.61 14.61
N ILE A 71 3.62 -0.82 13.95
CA ILE A 71 4.90 -0.24 14.37
C ILE A 71 4.86 1.29 14.25
N GLY A 72 4.44 1.82 13.10
CA GLY A 72 4.36 3.27 12.84
C GLY A 72 3.39 3.96 13.80
N PHE A 73 2.22 3.36 14.05
CA PHE A 73 1.27 3.86 15.03
C PHE A 73 1.83 3.84 16.45
N SER A 74 2.50 2.75 16.84
CA SER A 74 3.11 2.64 18.17
C SER A 74 4.18 3.71 18.38
N LEU A 75 5.03 3.97 17.38
CA LEU A 75 6.02 5.05 17.42
C LEU A 75 5.35 6.43 17.52
N ALA A 76 4.37 6.70 16.66
CA ALA A 76 3.63 7.97 16.70
C ALA A 76 2.94 8.18 18.07
N PHE A 77 2.39 7.13 18.65
CA PHE A 77 1.78 7.16 19.98
C PHE A 77 2.80 7.43 21.09
N LEU A 78 3.95 6.75 21.06
CA LEU A 78 5.01 6.92 22.05
C LEU A 78 5.63 8.33 22.02
N PHE A 79 5.82 8.89 20.83
CA PHE A 79 6.43 10.22 20.65
C PHE A 79 5.40 11.34 20.50
N ARG A 80 4.10 11.08 20.73
CA ARG A 80 3.02 12.04 20.48
C ARG A 80 3.22 13.36 21.24
N GLU A 81 3.73 13.30 22.46
CA GLU A 81 3.92 14.48 23.32
C GLU A 81 5.08 15.34 22.82
N GLN A 82 6.12 14.72 22.24
CA GLN A 82 7.27 15.42 21.69
C GLN A 82 6.95 16.13 20.37
N PHE A 83 6.09 15.53 19.55
CA PHE A 83 5.70 16.07 18.24
C PHE A 83 4.35 16.80 18.25
N GLN A 84 3.70 16.93 19.41
CA GLN A 84 2.37 17.52 19.57
C GLN A 84 1.32 16.89 18.63
N LEU A 85 1.46 15.60 18.34
CA LEU A 85 0.58 14.89 17.41
C LEU A 85 -0.70 14.48 18.12
N SER A 86 -1.85 14.72 17.47
CA SER A 86 -3.08 14.08 17.90
C SER A 86 -3.05 12.58 17.53
N LEU A 87 -3.89 11.78 18.19
CA LEU A 87 -4.07 10.37 17.83
C LEU A 87 -4.50 10.21 16.37
N LEU A 88 -5.31 11.15 15.88
CA LEU A 88 -5.80 11.14 14.51
C LEU A 88 -4.66 11.42 13.53
N ASP A 89 -3.78 12.38 13.83
CA ASP A 89 -2.60 12.69 13.01
C ASP A 89 -1.65 11.50 12.94
N GLY A 90 -1.42 10.81 14.06
CA GLY A 90 -0.62 9.60 14.11
C GLY A 90 -1.18 8.48 13.22
N LEU A 91 -2.51 8.33 13.19
CA LEU A 91 -3.17 7.37 12.29
C LEU A 91 -3.03 7.78 10.82
N TYR A 92 -3.23 9.06 10.50
CA TYR A 92 -3.10 9.58 9.14
C TYR A 92 -1.68 9.41 8.59
N ILE A 93 -0.66 9.84 9.34
CA ILE A 93 0.74 9.70 8.94
C ILE A 93 1.05 8.23 8.66
N ASN A 94 0.55 7.35 9.51
CA ASN A 94 0.87 5.94 9.39
C ASN A 94 0.20 5.27 8.17
N VAL A 95 -1.09 5.52 7.93
CA VAL A 95 -1.82 4.91 6.81
C VAL A 95 -1.36 5.47 5.46
N PHE A 96 -1.14 6.78 5.38
CA PHE A 96 -0.88 7.45 4.10
C PHE A 96 0.61 7.66 3.81
N VAL A 97 1.48 7.63 4.81
CA VAL A 97 2.91 7.90 4.65
C VAL A 97 3.74 6.69 5.05
N THR A 98 3.74 6.30 6.32
CA THR A 98 4.65 5.27 6.84
C THR A 98 4.40 3.90 6.21
N GLY A 99 3.15 3.41 6.19
CA GLY A 99 2.80 2.11 5.63
C GLY A 99 3.21 1.96 4.15
N PRO A 100 2.77 2.86 3.25
CA PRO A 100 3.18 2.82 1.85
C PRO A 100 4.69 2.92 1.65
N LEU A 101 5.38 3.79 2.38
CA LEU A 101 6.84 3.92 2.26
C LEU A 101 7.57 2.66 2.74
N CYS A 102 7.13 2.03 3.82
CA CYS A 102 7.72 0.77 4.31
C CYS A 102 7.48 -0.39 3.34
N ILE A 103 6.29 -0.49 2.73
CA ILE A 103 6.03 -1.48 1.68
C ILE A 103 6.90 -1.22 0.45
N LEU A 104 7.00 0.03 0.01
CA LEU A 104 7.87 0.41 -1.10
C LEU A 104 9.33 0.03 -0.82
N LEU A 105 9.80 0.29 0.40
CA LEU A 105 11.14 -0.07 0.84
C LEU A 105 11.33 -1.59 0.87
N LEU A 106 10.40 -2.36 1.45
CA LEU A 106 10.45 -3.82 1.48
C LEU A 106 10.55 -4.41 0.08
N LEU A 107 9.68 -3.97 -0.84
CA LEU A 107 9.67 -4.46 -2.22
C LEU A 107 10.93 -4.02 -2.99
N GLY A 108 11.37 -2.77 -2.77
CA GLY A 108 12.57 -2.22 -3.42
C GLY A 108 13.84 -2.94 -2.96
N LEU A 109 13.99 -3.18 -1.67
CA LEU A 109 15.10 -3.94 -1.11
C LEU A 109 15.05 -5.42 -1.52
N ASN A 110 13.86 -6.00 -1.67
CA ASN A 110 13.72 -7.36 -2.19
C ASN A 110 14.24 -7.48 -3.64
N ARG A 111 14.34 -6.40 -4.41
CA ARG A 111 14.95 -6.42 -5.75
C ARG A 111 16.47 -6.45 -5.77
N ILE A 112 17.13 -6.32 -4.61
CA ILE A 112 18.58 -6.48 -4.55
C ILE A 112 18.86 -7.95 -4.82
N ASP A 113 19.34 -8.22 -6.04
CA ASP A 113 19.31 -9.55 -6.62
C ASP A 113 20.50 -10.43 -6.20
N SER A 114 20.20 -11.72 -6.12
CA SER A 114 21.17 -12.82 -6.20
C SER A 114 21.20 -13.42 -7.63
N ALA A 115 21.78 -14.60 -7.81
CA ALA A 115 21.86 -15.25 -9.12
C ALA A 115 20.47 -15.49 -9.73
N THR A 116 20.34 -15.29 -11.04
CA THR A 116 19.10 -15.57 -11.77
C THR A 116 19.00 -17.05 -12.12
N TYR A 117 17.79 -17.58 -12.10
CA TYR A 117 17.47 -18.94 -12.54
C TYR A 117 16.18 -18.95 -13.35
N THR A 118 15.97 -20.04 -14.06
CA THR A 118 14.91 -20.16 -15.05
C THR A 118 14.08 -21.39 -14.77
N GLU A 119 12.77 -21.24 -14.83
CA GLU A 119 11.78 -22.30 -14.66
C GLU A 119 10.89 -22.36 -15.91
N GLN A 120 10.67 -23.56 -16.44
CA GLN A 120 9.85 -23.80 -17.62
C GLN A 120 8.60 -24.58 -17.22
N TYR A 121 7.46 -24.20 -17.80
CA TYR A 121 6.15 -24.78 -17.53
C TYR A 121 5.36 -24.97 -18.81
N LYS A 122 4.58 -26.05 -18.85
CA LYS A 122 3.54 -26.23 -19.88
C LYS A 122 2.32 -25.37 -19.56
N ILE A 123 1.71 -24.85 -20.61
CA ILE A 123 0.45 -24.12 -20.54
C ILE A 123 -0.70 -25.10 -20.79
N GLU A 124 -1.58 -25.26 -19.81
CA GLU A 124 -2.71 -26.19 -19.88
C GLU A 124 -3.94 -25.53 -20.50
N SER A 125 -4.19 -24.26 -20.17
CA SER A 125 -5.39 -23.56 -20.62
C SER A 125 -5.17 -22.05 -20.76
N TYR A 126 -6.08 -21.41 -21.51
CA TYR A 126 -6.14 -19.97 -21.70
C TYR A 126 -7.54 -19.48 -21.39
N GLU A 127 -7.66 -18.60 -20.39
CA GLU A 127 -8.91 -17.91 -20.09
C GLU A 127 -8.85 -16.47 -20.60
N ALA A 128 -9.84 -16.10 -21.42
CA ALA A 128 -9.95 -14.74 -21.96
C ALA A 128 -10.44 -13.77 -20.87
N ASN A 129 -9.68 -12.72 -20.58
CA ASN A 129 -10.04 -11.72 -19.58
C ASN A 129 -9.72 -10.30 -20.07
N GLY A 130 -10.75 -9.56 -20.50
CA GLY A 130 -10.75 -8.10 -20.56
C GLY A 130 -9.61 -7.44 -21.36
N GLY A 131 -9.19 -8.01 -22.49
CA GLY A 131 -8.06 -7.48 -23.27
C GLY A 131 -6.76 -8.28 -23.12
N LYS A 132 -6.77 -9.37 -22.34
CA LYS A 132 -5.62 -10.25 -22.13
C LYS A 132 -6.05 -11.71 -21.94
N TYR A 133 -5.09 -12.63 -21.88
CA TYR A 133 -5.31 -14.00 -21.44
C TYR A 133 -4.68 -14.23 -20.07
N VAL A 134 -5.40 -14.94 -19.21
CA VAL A 134 -4.83 -15.56 -18.01
C VAL A 134 -4.52 -17.00 -18.38
N ILE A 135 -3.26 -17.40 -18.22
CA ILE A 135 -2.82 -18.77 -18.53
C ILE A 135 -2.89 -19.64 -17.28
N GLU A 136 -3.30 -20.89 -17.44
CA GLU A 136 -3.14 -21.94 -16.43
C GLU A 136 -1.92 -22.78 -16.78
N LEU A 137 -1.08 -23.02 -15.78
CA LEU A 137 0.17 -23.76 -15.92
C LEU A 137 0.02 -25.15 -15.32
N GLU A 138 0.85 -26.09 -15.77
CA GLU A 138 0.89 -27.43 -15.20
C GLU A 138 1.08 -27.43 -13.68
N ASP A 139 0.47 -28.41 -13.02
CA ASP A 139 0.46 -28.57 -11.55
C ASP A 139 -0.10 -27.35 -10.78
N ASN A 140 -0.94 -26.52 -11.42
CA ASN A 140 -1.43 -25.25 -10.88
C ASN A 140 -0.29 -24.29 -10.47
N ALA A 141 0.83 -24.34 -11.18
CA ALA A 141 1.96 -23.48 -10.88
C ALA A 141 1.55 -22.00 -10.93
N TYR A 142 1.87 -21.28 -9.86
CA TYR A 142 1.61 -19.85 -9.72
C TYR A 142 0.13 -19.42 -9.80
N GLU A 143 -0.81 -20.30 -9.45
CA GLU A 143 -2.25 -20.00 -9.44
C GLU A 143 -2.58 -18.72 -8.64
N GLU A 144 -2.00 -18.56 -7.44
CA GLU A 144 -2.24 -17.38 -6.60
C GLU A 144 -1.63 -16.08 -7.17
N PHE A 145 -0.75 -16.18 -8.17
CA PHE A 145 0.00 -15.06 -8.74
C PHE A 145 -0.50 -14.69 -10.13
N TRP A 146 -1.79 -14.34 -10.24
CA TRP A 146 -2.43 -13.94 -11.50
C TRP A 146 -1.66 -12.86 -12.29
N ARG A 147 -0.92 -11.99 -11.59
CA ARG A 147 -0.13 -10.88 -12.15
C ARG A 147 0.89 -11.35 -13.19
N ILE A 148 1.58 -12.45 -12.92
CA ILE A 148 2.62 -13.00 -13.82
C ILE A 148 2.04 -13.94 -14.88
N ARG A 149 0.81 -14.43 -14.68
CA ARG A 149 0.08 -15.30 -15.61
C ARG A 149 -0.74 -14.51 -16.65
N ASN A 150 -0.72 -13.18 -16.58
CA ASN A 150 -1.54 -12.32 -17.44
C ASN A 150 -0.74 -11.88 -18.68
N VAL A 151 -1.00 -12.52 -19.83
CA VAL A 151 -0.30 -12.30 -21.10
C VAL A 151 -1.16 -11.55 -22.12
N SER A 152 -0.53 -10.73 -22.96
CA SER A 152 -1.25 -9.92 -23.96
C SER A 152 -1.93 -10.77 -25.05
N TYR A 153 -3.07 -10.32 -25.60
CA TYR A 153 -3.70 -10.93 -26.78
C TYR A 153 -2.77 -10.97 -28.01
N ASP A 154 -1.92 -9.96 -28.17
CA ASP A 154 -1.02 -9.83 -29.33
C ASP A 154 0.02 -10.95 -29.42
N SER A 155 0.30 -11.63 -28.30
CA SER A 155 1.21 -12.77 -28.22
C SER A 155 0.72 -14.01 -28.99
N ARG A 156 -0.52 -14.00 -29.52
CA ARG A 156 -1.23 -15.19 -30.05
C ARG A 156 -1.03 -16.42 -29.17
N PRO A 157 -1.30 -16.32 -27.86
CA PRO A 157 -0.85 -17.32 -26.90
C PRO A 157 -1.49 -18.69 -27.13
N ALA A 158 -2.66 -18.79 -27.79
CA ALA A 158 -3.28 -20.05 -28.20
C ALA A 158 -2.42 -20.96 -29.11
N GLN A 159 -1.23 -20.52 -29.55
CA GLN A 159 -0.28 -21.31 -30.34
C GLN A 159 1.03 -21.59 -29.59
N MET A 160 1.15 -21.11 -28.35
CA MET A 160 2.26 -21.38 -27.46
C MET A 160 1.91 -22.60 -26.61
N HIS A 161 2.90 -23.40 -26.26
CA HIS A 161 2.69 -24.59 -25.41
C HIS A 161 3.50 -24.52 -24.12
N ASP A 162 4.64 -23.83 -24.17
CA ASP A 162 5.52 -23.70 -23.02
C ASP A 162 5.79 -22.23 -22.71
N ILE A 163 6.01 -21.94 -21.43
CA ILE A 163 6.40 -20.64 -20.92
C ILE A 163 7.61 -20.79 -19.99
N GLU A 164 8.55 -19.87 -20.15
CA GLU A 164 9.75 -19.79 -19.36
C GLU A 164 9.70 -18.51 -18.53
N PHE A 165 9.89 -18.65 -17.22
CA PHE A 165 10.07 -17.54 -16.30
C PHE A 165 11.51 -17.50 -15.83
N THR A 166 12.14 -16.34 -15.95
CA THR A 166 13.43 -16.07 -15.32
C THR A 166 13.21 -15.27 -14.04
N PHE A 167 13.63 -15.84 -12.92
CA PHE A 167 13.52 -15.27 -11.59
C PHE A 167 14.90 -14.92 -11.03
N SER A 168 14.90 -14.04 -10.03
CA SER A 168 15.97 -13.94 -9.02
C SER A 168 15.35 -14.11 -7.65
N ASP A 169 16.13 -14.65 -6.70
CA ASP A 169 15.74 -14.64 -5.30
C ASP A 169 16.10 -13.29 -4.69
N GLY A 170 15.07 -12.62 -4.16
CA GLY A 170 15.22 -11.35 -3.48
C GLY A 170 15.72 -11.48 -2.06
N LEU A 171 16.22 -10.36 -1.50
CA LEU A 171 16.78 -10.31 -0.14
C LEU A 171 15.84 -10.84 0.95
N PHE A 172 14.52 -10.69 0.77
CA PHE A 172 13.52 -11.16 1.74
C PHE A 172 12.91 -12.52 1.38
N GLY A 173 13.50 -13.23 0.42
CA GLY A 173 13.05 -14.55 -0.01
C GLY A 173 11.87 -14.56 -0.97
N TYR A 174 11.38 -13.39 -1.41
CA TYR A 174 10.37 -13.33 -2.47
C TYR A 174 11.06 -13.36 -3.84
N LYS A 175 10.59 -14.25 -4.73
CA LYS A 175 11.07 -14.31 -6.12
C LYS A 175 10.72 -13.02 -6.86
N VAL A 176 11.64 -12.54 -7.69
CA VAL A 176 11.42 -11.38 -8.56
C VAL A 176 11.51 -11.84 -10.01
N LEU A 177 10.40 -11.72 -10.74
CA LEU A 177 10.32 -11.96 -12.17
C LEU A 177 11.17 -10.93 -12.93
N LYS A 178 12.08 -11.44 -13.75
CA LYS A 178 12.97 -10.64 -14.61
C LYS A 178 12.52 -10.69 -16.06
N GLU A 179 12.15 -11.88 -16.54
CA GLU A 179 11.80 -12.10 -17.92
C GLU A 179 10.76 -13.21 -18.04
N THR A 180 9.90 -13.10 -19.04
CA THR A 180 8.94 -14.13 -19.44
C THR A 180 9.10 -14.37 -20.92
N ARG A 181 9.29 -15.63 -21.32
CA ARG A 181 9.39 -16.04 -22.72
C ARG A 181 8.36 -17.11 -23.02
N LEU A 182 7.69 -16.96 -24.17
CA LEU A 182 6.72 -17.91 -24.67
C LEU A 182 7.34 -18.70 -25.81
N TYR A 183 7.19 -20.02 -25.79
CA TYR A 183 7.72 -20.91 -26.82
C TYR A 183 6.58 -21.52 -27.62
N ARG A 184 6.79 -21.56 -28.94
CA ARG A 184 6.04 -22.40 -29.85
C ARG A 184 6.80 -23.71 -30.01
N PRO A 185 6.11 -24.87 -30.05
CA PRO A 185 6.72 -26.15 -30.38
C PRO A 185 7.41 -26.15 -31.74
#